data_AF-A0A257H4X6-F1
#
_entry.id   AF-A0A257H4X6-F1
#
_cell.length_a   1.000
_cell.length_b   1.000
_cell.length_c   1.000
_cell.angle_alpha   90.00
_cell.angle_beta   90.00
_cell.angle_gamma   90.00
#
_symmetry.space_group_name_H-M   'P 1'
#
loop_
_entity.id
_entity.type
_entity.pdbx_description
1 polymer ?
#
loop_
_entity_poly.entity_id
_entity_poly.type
_entity_poly.pdbx_seq_one_letter_code
_entity_poly.pdbx_strand_id
1 'polypeptide(L)'
;MVHKKIETLAEKLAAGRALRKQTNRQSHHEIGNVDRDPVKLLAASSAGRVKRLIPLRYGRMLMSPFAFYRGSAIIQAHDLAQTPHTGLVQQICGDCHLMNFGGFATPERSLIFDINDFDETHPGPWEWDVKRLAASLTLAAQHLDLAATDADEVVFAAVKSYQRNMDEYAQMGALSLWYERISMESLLAETQDKLIRQTLSKSIAKARGRTQENLLPRMGDKVDGRWVIRDAPPGLFHTHGHGTLFDKDDNWTQLDGWKPLADKLFKEYLESLSPSHRYLLGNFSMQDLVFKVVGVGSVGTRCLVLLMTDAQDQPLFLQIKQA
;
A
#
# COMPACT_ATOMS: atom_id res chain seq x y z
N MET A 1 -9.14 27.25 -15.26
CA MET A 1 -7.75 26.72 -15.22
C MET A 1 -6.81 27.89 -15.02
N VAL A 2 -6.07 27.91 -13.91
CA VAL A 2 -4.97 28.87 -13.73
C VAL A 2 -3.74 28.23 -14.36
N HIS A 3 -3.20 28.80 -15.44
CA HIS A 3 -1.94 28.32 -16.00
C HIS A 3 -0.83 28.61 -14.99
N LYS A 4 -0.38 27.56 -14.28
CA LYS A 4 0.77 27.62 -13.39
C LYS A 4 2.02 27.86 -14.25
N LYS A 5 2.86 28.83 -13.87
CA LYS A 5 4.16 29.06 -14.53
C LYS A 5 4.93 27.74 -14.55
N ILE A 6 5.38 27.32 -15.74
CA ILE A 6 6.24 26.15 -15.88
C ILE A 6 7.67 26.59 -15.54
N GLU A 7 8.22 26.04 -14.46
CA GLU A 7 9.61 26.27 -14.08
C GLU A 7 10.54 25.34 -14.86
N THR A 8 11.65 25.90 -15.34
CA THR A 8 12.74 25.15 -15.96
C THR A 8 13.45 24.26 -14.94
N LEU A 9 14.14 23.22 -15.42
CA LEU A 9 14.97 22.38 -14.56
C LEU A 9 16.05 23.20 -13.82
N ALA A 10 16.65 24.18 -14.49
CA ALA A 10 17.66 25.05 -13.89
C ALA A 10 17.10 25.87 -12.71
N GLU A 11 15.89 26.43 -12.85
CA GLU A 11 15.18 27.14 -11.77
C GLU A 11 14.90 26.20 -10.58
N LYS A 12 14.38 24.98 -10.84
CA LYS A 12 14.11 23.98 -9.79
C LYS A 12 15.37 23.56 -9.05
N LEU A 13 16.47 23.31 -9.77
CA LEU A 13 17.76 22.98 -9.16
C LEU A 13 18.32 24.15 -8.33
N ALA A 14 18.15 25.38 -8.78
CA ALA A 14 18.54 26.56 -8.02
C ALA A 14 17.71 26.72 -6.74
N ALA A 15 16.40 26.53 -6.82
CA ALA A 15 15.50 26.52 -5.67
C ALA A 15 15.90 25.44 -4.65
N GLY A 16 16.12 24.20 -5.10
CA GLY A 16 16.60 23.11 -4.24
C GLY A 16 17.96 23.39 -3.59
N ARG A 17 18.89 24.04 -4.30
CA ARG A 17 20.16 24.51 -3.71
C ARG A 17 19.95 25.59 -2.66
N ALA A 18 19.01 26.51 -2.88
CA ALA A 18 18.71 27.59 -1.94
C ALA A 18 18.11 27.07 -0.62
N LEU A 19 17.30 26.01 -0.67
CA LEU A 19 16.72 25.37 0.52
C LEU A 19 17.78 24.87 1.52
N ARG A 20 19.02 24.59 1.07
CA ARG A 20 20.14 24.20 1.95
C ARG A 20 20.52 25.26 2.98
N LYS A 21 20.13 26.52 2.76
CA LYS A 21 20.33 27.61 3.72
C LYS A 21 19.37 27.52 4.91
N GLN A 22 18.19 26.93 4.70
CA GLN A 22 17.16 26.74 5.74
C GLN A 22 17.30 25.36 6.38
N THR A 23 17.44 24.33 5.56
CA THR A 23 17.59 22.94 5.98
C THR A 23 18.91 22.41 5.47
N ASN A 24 19.94 22.48 6.32
CA ASN A 24 21.28 22.02 5.94
C ASN A 24 21.29 20.48 5.81
N ARG A 25 22.22 19.92 5.01
CA ARG A 25 22.22 18.46 4.78
C ARG A 25 22.46 17.65 6.04
N GLN A 26 23.30 18.17 6.95
CA GLN A 26 23.62 17.47 8.17
C GLN A 26 22.40 17.37 9.08
N SER A 27 21.52 18.38 9.14
CA SER A 27 20.36 18.40 10.04
C SER A 27 19.36 17.25 9.80
N HIS A 28 19.42 16.58 8.65
CA HIS A 28 18.62 15.37 8.44
C HIS A 28 19.05 14.16 9.29
N HIS A 29 20.18 14.22 9.99
CA HIS A 29 20.59 13.22 11.00
C HIS A 29 19.71 13.24 12.26
N GLU A 30 18.93 14.31 12.46
CA GLU A 30 18.03 14.43 13.61
C GLU A 30 16.96 13.33 13.56
N ILE A 31 16.89 12.57 14.65
CA ILE A 31 15.93 11.48 14.86
C ILE A 31 14.58 11.97 15.40
N GLY A 32 14.50 13.26 15.77
CA GLY A 32 13.28 13.91 16.25
C GLY A 32 12.91 13.54 17.68
N ASN A 33 11.61 13.61 18.02
CA ASN A 33 11.15 13.39 19.38
C ASN A 33 10.83 11.92 19.67
N VAL A 34 11.84 11.21 20.17
CA VAL A 34 11.74 9.80 20.58
C VAL A 34 11.32 9.61 22.04
N ASP A 35 11.19 10.68 22.83
CA ASP A 35 10.68 10.63 24.21
C ASP A 35 9.14 10.62 24.18
N ARG A 36 8.58 9.42 24.03
CA ARG A 36 7.14 9.21 23.85
C ARG A 36 6.73 7.83 24.32
N ASP A 37 5.44 7.68 24.59
CA ASP A 37 4.83 6.38 24.83
C ASP A 37 4.40 5.73 23.50
N PRO A 38 5.13 4.71 22.99
CA PRO A 38 4.77 4.03 21.75
C PRO A 38 3.42 3.31 21.86
N VAL A 39 3.07 2.78 23.03
CA VAL A 39 1.82 2.04 23.24
C VAL A 39 0.64 3.00 23.16
N LYS A 40 0.76 4.20 23.75
CA LYS A 40 -0.27 5.24 23.63
C LYS A 40 -0.50 5.67 22.18
N LEU A 41 0.56 5.85 21.39
CA LEU A 41 0.43 6.16 19.96
C LEU A 41 -0.21 5.01 19.18
N LEU A 42 0.18 3.77 19.44
CA LEU A 42 -0.44 2.62 18.80
C LEU A 42 -1.91 2.45 19.21
N ALA A 43 -2.27 2.74 20.45
CA ALA A 43 -3.65 2.74 20.91
C ALA A 43 -4.47 3.83 20.20
N ALA A 44 -3.91 5.02 20.01
CA ALA A 44 -4.54 6.08 19.22
C ALA A 44 -4.75 5.64 17.75
N SER A 45 -3.75 5.02 17.12
CA SER A 45 -3.86 4.45 15.76
C SER A 45 -4.79 3.22 15.68
N SER A 46 -5.13 2.61 16.83
CA SER A 46 -6.13 1.53 16.91
C SER A 46 -7.56 2.04 17.03
N ALA A 47 -7.77 3.34 17.28
CA ALA A 47 -9.10 3.91 17.38
C ALA A 47 -9.89 3.69 16.07
N GLY A 48 -11.15 3.31 16.21
CA GLY A 48 -12.02 3.02 15.07
C GLY A 48 -11.79 1.66 14.41
N ARG A 49 -10.74 0.90 14.72
CA ARG A 49 -10.57 -0.45 14.15
C ARG A 49 -11.59 -1.45 14.69
N VAL A 50 -11.82 -2.53 13.94
CA VAL A 50 -12.62 -3.68 14.41
C VAL A 50 -11.99 -4.24 15.69
N LYS A 51 -12.68 -4.08 16.82
CA LYS A 51 -12.12 -4.32 18.17
C LYS A 51 -11.53 -5.71 18.32
N ARG A 52 -12.23 -6.74 17.83
CA ARG A 52 -11.78 -8.15 17.89
C ARG A 52 -10.51 -8.45 17.11
N LEU A 53 -10.12 -7.58 16.18
CA LEU A 53 -8.90 -7.71 15.38
C LEU A 53 -7.70 -6.95 15.98
N ILE A 54 -7.92 -6.11 16.99
CA ILE A 54 -6.84 -5.37 17.67
C ILE A 54 -5.79 -6.31 18.30
N PRO A 55 -6.16 -7.38 19.02
CA PRO A 55 -5.17 -8.34 19.52
C PRO A 55 -4.35 -9.00 18.42
N LEU A 56 -4.97 -9.31 17.26
CA LEU A 56 -4.26 -9.86 16.10
C LEU A 56 -3.25 -8.86 15.53
N ARG A 57 -3.58 -7.57 15.50
CA ARG A 57 -2.65 -6.50 15.08
C ARG A 57 -1.41 -6.53 15.96
N TYR A 58 -1.59 -6.46 17.28
CA TYR A 58 -0.47 -6.47 18.22
C TYR A 58 0.32 -7.79 18.16
N GLY A 59 -0.35 -8.93 18.07
CA GLY A 59 0.30 -10.23 17.89
C GLY A 59 1.21 -10.28 16.66
N ARG A 60 0.75 -9.74 15.51
CA ARG A 60 1.58 -9.64 14.30
C ARG A 60 2.76 -8.66 14.45
N MET A 61 2.56 -7.56 15.18
CA MET A 61 3.64 -6.59 15.45
C MET A 61 4.71 -7.13 16.39
N LEU A 62 4.34 -8.00 17.34
CA LEU A 62 5.26 -8.61 18.31
C LEU A 62 6.23 -9.63 17.70
N MET A 63 6.03 -10.05 16.45
CA MET A 63 6.83 -11.09 15.82
C MET A 63 8.30 -10.71 15.60
N SER A 64 8.60 -9.43 15.35
CA SER A 64 9.97 -8.93 15.18
C SER A 64 10.01 -7.38 15.20
N PRO A 65 11.18 -6.75 15.43
CA PRO A 65 11.33 -5.30 15.27
C PRO A 65 10.91 -4.81 13.88
N PHE A 66 11.17 -5.59 12.84
CA PHE A 66 10.73 -5.29 11.48
C PHE A 66 9.19 -5.33 11.35
N ALA A 67 8.53 -6.34 11.92
CA ALA A 67 7.07 -6.43 11.91
C ALA A 67 6.41 -5.30 12.73
N PHE A 68 7.02 -4.93 13.87
CA PHE A 68 6.60 -3.78 14.67
C PHE A 68 6.65 -2.50 13.85
N TYR A 69 7.79 -2.23 13.20
CA TYR A 69 8.01 -1.01 12.41
C TYR A 69 7.00 -0.84 11.27
N ARG A 70 6.68 -1.95 10.58
CA ARG A 70 5.62 -1.99 9.55
C ARG A 70 4.22 -1.72 10.10
N GLY A 71 3.96 -2.00 11.37
CA GLY A 71 2.67 -1.77 12.03
C GLY A 71 2.52 -0.39 12.67
N SER A 72 3.57 0.44 12.62
CA SER A 72 3.72 1.62 13.46
C SER A 72 4.06 2.90 12.68
N ALA A 73 3.40 3.14 11.54
CA ALA A 73 3.59 4.39 10.77
C ALA A 73 3.39 5.66 11.62
N ILE A 74 2.38 5.66 12.50
CA ILE A 74 2.10 6.77 13.45
C ILE A 74 3.29 7.13 14.34
N ILE A 75 4.11 6.14 14.72
CA ILE A 75 5.28 6.36 15.56
C ILE A 75 6.33 7.18 14.80
N GLN A 76 6.61 6.80 13.56
CA GLN A 76 7.55 7.55 12.73
C GLN A 76 7.02 8.95 12.43
N ALA A 77 5.73 9.09 12.12
CA ALA A 77 5.13 10.40 11.88
C ALA A 77 5.32 11.33 13.09
N HIS A 78 5.13 10.82 14.31
CA HIS A 78 5.43 11.56 15.53
C HIS A 78 6.91 11.94 15.64
N ASP A 79 7.82 10.98 15.45
CA ASP A 79 9.26 11.22 15.55
C ASP A 79 9.70 12.30 14.55
N LEU A 80 9.31 12.17 13.29
CA LEU A 80 9.76 13.04 12.20
C LEU A 80 9.05 14.40 12.17
N ALA A 81 7.91 14.57 12.83
CA ALA A 81 7.12 15.81 12.82
C ALA A 81 7.91 17.06 13.23
N GLN A 82 8.91 16.89 14.10
CA GLN A 82 9.75 17.99 14.58
C GLN A 82 11.15 18.02 13.93
N THR A 83 11.42 17.11 13.00
CA THR A 83 12.72 17.08 12.30
C THR A 83 12.76 18.10 11.16
N PRO A 84 13.95 18.66 10.85
CA PRO A 84 14.11 19.52 9.70
C PRO A 84 13.77 18.79 8.39
N HIS A 85 12.95 19.45 7.57
CA HIS A 85 12.60 19.01 6.22
C HIS A 85 12.74 20.18 5.23
N THR A 86 12.83 19.89 3.94
CA THR A 86 13.09 20.91 2.91
C THR A 86 11.89 21.80 2.59
N GLY A 87 10.73 21.55 3.20
CA GLY A 87 9.47 22.21 2.85
C GLY A 87 8.86 21.78 1.50
N LEU A 88 9.48 20.82 0.80
CA LEU A 88 8.95 20.23 -0.43
C LEU A 88 7.85 19.22 -0.09
N VAL A 89 6.62 19.70 0.01
CA VAL A 89 5.44 18.91 0.39
C VAL A 89 4.79 18.29 -0.84
N GLN A 90 4.84 16.95 -0.92
CA GLN A 90 4.19 16.15 -1.97
C GLN A 90 3.19 15.18 -1.37
N GLN A 91 2.35 14.55 -2.19
CA GLN A 91 1.60 13.39 -1.75
C GLN A 91 2.61 12.25 -1.49
N ILE A 92 2.81 11.87 -0.23
CA ILE A 92 3.71 10.78 0.17
C ILE A 92 2.91 9.50 0.43
N CYS A 93 3.58 8.36 0.39
CA CYS A 93 3.01 7.07 0.79
C CYS A 93 2.69 7.06 2.30
N GLY A 94 3.56 7.66 3.13
CA GLY A 94 3.40 7.70 4.58
C GLY A 94 3.79 6.39 5.28
N ASP A 95 3.61 5.25 4.59
CA ASP A 95 4.03 3.91 5.01
C ASP A 95 5.05 3.25 4.05
N CYS A 96 6.00 4.02 3.51
CA CYS A 96 7.00 3.54 2.55
C CYS A 96 8.07 2.62 3.16
N HIS A 97 7.76 1.35 3.36
CA HIS A 97 8.69 0.33 3.88
C HIS A 97 8.95 -0.80 2.87
N LEU A 98 10.02 -1.59 3.02
CA LEU A 98 10.40 -2.68 2.09
C LEU A 98 9.23 -3.60 1.69
N MET A 99 8.41 -4.03 2.66
CA MET A 99 7.27 -4.94 2.39
C MET A 99 6.02 -4.25 1.83
N ASN A 100 6.09 -2.94 1.55
CA ASN A 100 5.01 -2.17 0.93
C ASN A 100 5.25 -2.04 -0.59
N PHE A 101 6.24 -2.73 -1.14
CA PHE A 101 6.45 -2.84 -2.58
C PHE A 101 6.04 -4.23 -3.07
N GLY A 102 5.50 -4.31 -4.29
CA GLY A 102 5.02 -5.57 -4.86
C GLY A 102 4.79 -5.51 -6.36
N GLY A 103 4.57 -6.69 -6.94
CA GLY A 103 4.26 -6.86 -8.35
C GLY A 103 2.74 -6.88 -8.60
N PHE A 104 2.27 -6.11 -9.58
CA PHE A 104 0.87 -6.03 -9.98
C PHE A 104 0.69 -6.37 -11.45
N ALA A 105 -0.32 -7.17 -11.74
CA ALA A 105 -0.76 -7.37 -13.12
C ALA A 105 -1.56 -6.17 -13.59
N THR A 106 -1.09 -5.54 -14.67
CA THR A 106 -1.83 -4.53 -15.41
C THR A 106 -2.85 -5.18 -16.35
N PRO A 107 -3.91 -4.46 -16.77
CA PRO A 107 -4.84 -4.93 -17.78
C PRO A 107 -4.15 -5.36 -19.09
N GLU A 108 -3.02 -4.72 -19.43
CA GLU A 108 -2.20 -5.04 -20.60
C GLU A 108 -1.32 -6.29 -20.40
N ARG A 109 -1.52 -7.05 -19.32
CA ARG A 109 -0.79 -8.27 -18.94
C ARG A 109 0.71 -8.06 -18.69
N SER A 110 1.12 -6.82 -18.40
CA SER A 110 2.45 -6.51 -17.88
C SER A 110 2.45 -6.58 -16.36
N LEU A 111 3.55 -7.03 -15.75
CA LEU A 111 3.73 -7.00 -14.30
C LEU A 111 4.53 -5.76 -13.91
N ILE A 112 3.87 -4.78 -13.29
CA ILE A 112 4.52 -3.58 -12.76
C ILE A 112 4.96 -3.80 -11.32
N PHE A 113 6.06 -3.19 -10.92
CA PHE A 113 6.56 -3.15 -9.55
C PHE A 113 6.27 -1.77 -8.97
N ASP A 114 5.45 -1.71 -7.92
CA ASP A 114 4.97 -0.46 -7.34
C ASP A 114 4.63 -0.63 -5.84
N ILE A 115 4.18 0.44 -5.21
CA ILE A 115 3.69 0.47 -3.84
C ILE A 115 2.34 -0.25 -3.72
N ASN A 116 2.20 -1.10 -2.70
CA ASN A 116 1.06 -1.97 -2.43
C ASN A 116 -0.10 -1.30 -1.70
N ASP A 117 0.20 -0.32 -0.87
CA ASP A 117 -0.75 0.26 0.07
C ASP A 117 -0.60 1.77 0.19
N PHE A 118 -1.74 2.47 0.20
CA PHE A 118 -1.87 3.92 0.30
C PHE A 118 -2.73 4.33 1.51
N ASP A 119 -2.99 3.44 2.47
CA ASP A 119 -3.83 3.72 3.64
C ASP A 119 -3.31 4.89 4.50
N GLU A 120 -2.00 5.16 4.46
CA GLU A 120 -1.35 6.24 5.21
C GLU A 120 -0.93 7.43 4.31
N THR A 121 -1.46 7.51 3.08
CA THR A 121 -1.06 8.55 2.13
C THR A 121 -1.51 9.94 2.60
N HIS A 122 -0.59 10.90 2.61
CA HIS A 122 -0.88 12.26 3.07
C HIS A 122 0.04 13.28 2.36
N PRO A 123 -0.35 14.57 2.24
CA PRO A 123 0.59 15.62 1.90
C PRO A 123 1.69 15.77 2.95
N GLY A 124 2.94 15.48 2.60
CA GLY A 124 4.05 15.52 3.54
C GLY A 124 5.40 15.74 2.87
N PRO A 125 6.47 15.95 3.66
CA PRO A 125 7.82 16.05 3.14
C PRO A 125 8.27 14.70 2.55
N TRP A 126 8.77 14.70 1.32
CA TRP A 126 9.22 13.48 0.61
C TRP A 126 10.31 12.72 1.38
N GLU A 127 11.08 13.41 2.23
CA GLU A 127 12.14 12.83 3.04
C GLU A 127 11.62 11.76 3.99
N TRP A 128 10.35 11.86 4.42
CA TRP A 128 9.77 10.92 5.38
C TRP A 128 9.63 9.52 4.80
N ASP A 129 9.25 9.40 3.53
CA ASP A 129 9.17 8.10 2.84
C ASP A 129 10.55 7.49 2.66
N VAL A 130 11.54 8.28 2.25
CA VAL A 130 12.92 7.79 2.05
C VAL A 130 13.55 7.37 3.38
N LYS A 131 13.35 8.14 4.46
CA LYS A 131 13.76 7.77 5.81
C LYS A 131 13.05 6.48 6.27
N ARG A 132 11.74 6.37 5.99
CA ARG A 132 10.97 5.16 6.34
C ARG A 132 11.55 3.92 5.69
N LEU A 133 11.81 4.02 4.38
CA LEU A 133 12.33 2.94 3.57
C LEU A 133 13.72 2.52 4.07
N ALA A 134 14.63 3.47 4.26
CA ALA A 134 15.98 3.23 4.77
C ALA A 134 15.95 2.48 6.11
N ALA A 135 15.21 2.98 7.10
CA ALA A 135 15.08 2.31 8.40
C ALA A 135 14.45 0.91 8.28
N SER A 136 13.47 0.73 7.38
CA SER A 136 12.88 -0.59 7.15
C SER A 136 13.89 -1.60 6.57
N LEU A 137 14.81 -1.16 5.71
CA LEU A 137 15.86 -2.00 5.14
C LEU A 137 16.88 -2.42 6.19
N THR A 138 17.28 -1.49 7.07
CA THR A 138 18.14 -1.82 8.22
C THR A 138 17.48 -2.87 9.12
N LEU A 139 16.21 -2.70 9.46
CA LEU A 139 15.47 -3.67 10.29
C LEU A 139 15.25 -5.01 9.59
N ALA A 140 15.07 -5.01 8.26
CA ALA A 140 14.97 -6.23 7.48
C ALA A 140 16.30 -7.00 7.45
N ALA A 141 17.42 -6.30 7.25
CA ALA A 141 18.76 -6.89 7.29
C ALA A 141 19.07 -7.49 8.67
N GLN A 142 18.72 -6.79 9.75
CA GLN A 142 18.82 -7.31 11.11
C GLN A 142 17.94 -8.54 11.33
N HIS A 143 16.70 -8.54 10.82
CA HIS A 143 15.80 -9.69 10.93
C HIS A 143 16.30 -10.93 10.16
N LEU A 144 17.13 -10.72 9.14
CA LEU A 144 17.79 -11.78 8.36
C LEU A 144 19.18 -12.14 8.90
N ASP A 145 19.57 -11.62 10.08
CA ASP A 145 20.87 -11.83 10.72
C ASP A 145 22.07 -11.44 9.82
N LEU A 146 21.90 -10.44 8.95
CA LEU A 146 22.97 -9.90 8.11
C LEU A 146 23.94 -9.03 8.92
N ALA A 147 25.17 -8.88 8.43
CA ALA A 147 26.14 -8.01 9.09
C ALA A 147 25.70 -6.54 8.99
N ALA A 148 26.12 -5.72 9.95
CA ALA A 148 25.81 -4.28 9.94
C ALA A 148 26.32 -3.58 8.68
N THR A 149 27.48 -4.00 8.16
CA THR A 149 28.04 -3.50 6.89
C THR A 149 27.15 -3.82 5.70
N ASP A 150 26.54 -5.02 5.67
CA ASP A 150 25.62 -5.41 4.59
C ASP A 150 24.33 -4.57 4.67
N ALA A 151 23.85 -4.30 5.89
CA ALA A 151 22.70 -3.42 6.11
C ALA A 151 22.97 -2.00 5.58
N ASP A 152 24.15 -1.45 5.87
CA ASP A 152 24.58 -0.13 5.37
C ASP A 152 24.67 -0.11 3.84
N GLU A 153 25.24 -1.16 3.23
CA GLU A 153 25.33 -1.28 1.77
C GLU A 153 23.94 -1.32 1.11
N VAL A 154 23.00 -2.09 1.67
CA VAL A 154 21.63 -2.17 1.17
C VAL A 154 20.92 -0.82 1.25
N VAL A 155 21.03 -0.12 2.38
CA VAL A 155 20.45 1.21 2.55
C VAL A 155 21.08 2.21 1.58
N PHE A 156 22.41 2.20 1.45
CA PHE A 156 23.12 3.10 0.55
C PHE A 156 22.71 2.86 -0.90
N ALA A 157 22.61 1.60 -1.33
CA ALA A 157 22.15 1.24 -2.66
C ALA A 157 20.71 1.73 -2.94
N ALA A 158 19.80 1.59 -1.98
CA ALA A 158 18.41 2.05 -2.11
C ALA A 158 18.33 3.59 -2.25
N VAL A 159 19.01 4.34 -1.36
CA VAL A 159 19.01 5.81 -1.40
C VAL A 159 19.72 6.34 -2.65
N LYS A 160 20.80 5.69 -3.10
CA LYS A 160 21.47 6.00 -4.37
C LYS A 160 20.57 5.76 -5.57
N SER A 161 19.81 4.67 -5.57
CA SER A 161 18.84 4.39 -6.63
C SER A 161 17.76 5.46 -6.68
N TYR A 162 17.22 5.88 -5.53
CA TYR A 162 16.28 7.00 -5.45
C TYR A 162 16.86 8.28 -6.04
N GLN A 163 18.09 8.64 -5.64
CA GLN A 163 18.78 9.83 -6.17
C GLN A 163 18.93 9.78 -7.70
N ARG A 164 19.44 8.66 -8.23
CA ARG A 164 19.67 8.49 -9.67
C ARG A 164 18.37 8.62 -10.46
N ASN A 165 17.31 7.93 -10.04
CA ASN A 165 16.02 7.98 -10.71
C ASN A 165 15.43 9.41 -10.65
N MET A 166 15.56 10.12 -9.54
CA MET A 166 15.12 11.53 -9.47
C MET A 166 15.89 12.44 -10.43
N ASP A 167 17.21 12.24 -10.57
CA ASP A 167 18.04 12.99 -11.53
C ASP A 167 17.62 12.68 -12.99
N GLU A 168 17.31 11.42 -13.30
CA GLU A 168 16.81 11.00 -14.62
C GLU A 168 15.41 11.56 -14.90
N TYR A 169 14.47 11.40 -13.97
CA TYR A 169 13.08 11.86 -14.09
C TYR A 169 12.98 13.38 -14.22
N ALA A 170 13.90 14.14 -13.59
CA ALA A 170 13.94 15.58 -13.70
C ALA A 170 14.26 16.08 -15.13
N GLN A 171 14.85 15.23 -15.98
CA GLN A 171 15.16 15.52 -17.38
C GLN A 171 14.05 15.05 -18.35
N MET A 172 13.08 14.28 -17.88
CA MET A 172 12.03 13.73 -18.74
C MET A 172 10.94 14.76 -19.05
N GLY A 173 10.40 14.68 -20.27
CA GLY A 173 9.17 15.40 -20.62
C GLY A 173 7.97 14.85 -19.86
N ALA A 174 6.94 15.68 -19.66
CA ALA A 174 5.78 15.31 -18.84
C ALA A 174 5.08 14.01 -19.28
N LEU A 175 4.94 13.78 -20.60
CA LEU A 175 4.34 12.55 -21.13
C LEU A 175 5.24 11.33 -20.94
N SER A 176 6.56 11.48 -21.12
CA SER A 176 7.51 10.40 -20.88
C SER A 176 7.49 9.98 -19.42
N LEU A 177 7.49 10.95 -18.49
CA LEU A 177 7.39 10.70 -17.06
C LEU A 177 6.04 10.04 -16.69
N TRP A 178 4.95 10.45 -17.34
CA TRP A 178 3.62 9.87 -17.13
C TRP A 178 3.53 8.39 -17.52
N TYR A 179 4.27 7.97 -18.55
CA TYR A 179 4.30 6.58 -19.00
C TYR A 179 5.42 5.74 -18.36
N GLU A 180 6.28 6.37 -17.58
CA GLU A 180 7.40 5.69 -16.92
C GLU A 180 6.87 4.69 -15.90
N ARG A 181 7.45 3.48 -15.93
CA ARG A 181 7.02 2.38 -15.06
C ARG A 181 8.16 1.41 -14.84
N ILE A 182 8.26 0.92 -13.61
CA ILE A 182 9.19 -0.16 -13.27
C ILE A 182 8.46 -1.47 -13.53
N SER A 183 8.88 -2.23 -14.55
CA SER A 183 8.31 -3.56 -14.81
C SER A 183 9.17 -4.66 -14.17
N MET A 184 8.53 -5.76 -13.77
CA MET A 184 9.22 -6.94 -13.27
C MET A 184 10.15 -7.53 -14.35
N GLU A 185 9.76 -7.42 -15.62
CA GLU A 185 10.59 -7.79 -16.76
C GLU A 185 11.85 -6.91 -16.88
N SER A 186 11.75 -5.59 -16.66
CA SER A 186 12.89 -4.67 -16.63
C SER A 186 13.85 -5.03 -15.51
N LEU A 187 13.33 -5.25 -14.29
CA LEU A 187 14.13 -5.69 -13.14
C LEU A 187 14.86 -7.01 -13.42
N LEU A 188 14.19 -7.96 -14.07
CA LEU A 188 14.79 -9.23 -14.48
C LEU A 188 15.89 -9.03 -15.54
N ALA A 189 15.74 -8.08 -16.46
CA ALA A 189 16.74 -7.79 -17.47
C ALA A 189 18.00 -7.15 -16.87
N GLU A 190 17.83 -6.28 -15.87
CA GLU A 190 18.93 -5.55 -15.21
C GLU A 190 19.73 -6.40 -14.22
N THR A 191 19.12 -7.38 -13.56
CA THR A 191 19.83 -8.24 -12.60
C THR A 191 20.73 -9.26 -13.28
N GLN A 192 22.02 -9.29 -12.95
CA GLN A 192 22.96 -10.32 -13.42
C GLN A 192 23.07 -11.52 -12.48
N ASP A 193 22.61 -11.38 -11.24
CA ASP A 193 22.66 -12.46 -10.25
C ASP A 193 21.69 -13.60 -10.62
N LYS A 194 22.23 -14.81 -10.74
CA LYS A 194 21.48 -16.00 -11.19
C LYS A 194 20.36 -16.38 -10.23
N LEU A 195 20.57 -16.26 -8.92
CA LEU A 195 19.58 -16.61 -7.89
C LEU A 195 18.43 -15.60 -7.88
N ILE A 196 18.75 -14.31 -7.96
CA ILE A 196 17.75 -13.22 -8.06
C ILE A 196 16.92 -13.40 -9.34
N ARG A 197 17.57 -13.67 -10.49
CA ARG A 197 16.88 -13.93 -11.76
C ARG A 197 15.91 -15.11 -11.67
N GLN A 198 16.32 -16.21 -11.04
CA GLN A 198 15.44 -17.36 -10.84
C GLN A 198 14.25 -17.03 -9.93
N THR A 199 14.48 -16.29 -8.85
CA THR A 199 13.43 -15.87 -7.91
C THR A 199 12.42 -14.94 -8.57
N LEU A 200 12.89 -13.94 -9.33
CA LEU A 200 12.03 -13.04 -10.10
C LEU A 200 11.23 -13.78 -11.16
N SER A 201 11.88 -14.68 -11.92
CA SER A 201 11.23 -15.49 -12.96
C SER A 201 10.11 -16.37 -12.39
N LYS A 202 10.36 -17.03 -11.25
CA LYS A 202 9.34 -17.80 -10.52
C LYS A 202 8.19 -16.92 -10.05
N SER A 203 8.49 -15.72 -9.54
CA SER A 203 7.49 -14.77 -9.06
C SER A 203 6.61 -14.25 -10.20
N ILE A 204 7.21 -13.93 -11.35
CA ILE A 204 6.51 -13.54 -12.58
C ILE A 204 5.58 -14.66 -13.07
N ALA A 205 6.10 -15.90 -13.18
CA ALA A 205 5.29 -17.04 -13.60
C ALA A 205 4.12 -17.31 -12.65
N LYS A 206 4.35 -17.22 -11.34
CA LYS A 206 3.32 -17.38 -10.30
C LYS A 206 2.26 -16.28 -10.39
N ALA A 207 2.66 -15.03 -10.62
CA ALA A 207 1.73 -13.91 -10.75
C ALA A 207 0.84 -14.07 -11.99
N ARG A 208 1.42 -14.46 -13.15
CA ARG A 208 0.66 -14.72 -14.38
C ARG A 208 -0.36 -15.86 -14.24
N GLY A 209 -0.09 -16.86 -13.39
CA GLY A 209 -1.02 -17.97 -13.12
C GLY A 209 -2.14 -17.64 -12.13
N ARG A 210 -2.02 -16.56 -11.35
CA ARG A 210 -3.01 -16.11 -10.36
C ARG A 210 -4.04 -15.17 -10.99
N THR A 211 -4.80 -15.69 -11.95
CA THR A 211 -5.91 -14.96 -12.55
C THR A 211 -7.17 -15.06 -11.65
N GLN A 212 -8.09 -14.10 -11.75
CA GLN A 212 -9.27 -14.06 -10.88
C GLN A 212 -10.18 -15.29 -11.12
N GLU A 213 -10.22 -15.78 -12.36
CA GLU A 213 -10.95 -16.97 -12.80
C GLU A 213 -10.44 -18.24 -12.11
N ASN A 214 -9.13 -18.34 -11.90
CA ASN A 214 -8.51 -19.48 -11.20
C ASN A 214 -8.68 -19.40 -9.68
N LEU A 215 -8.89 -18.19 -9.13
CA LEU A 215 -9.00 -17.95 -7.70
C LEU A 215 -10.41 -18.25 -7.18
N LEU A 216 -11.44 -17.79 -7.90
CA LEU A 216 -12.83 -17.88 -7.42
C LEU A 216 -13.27 -19.31 -7.05
N PRO A 217 -13.07 -20.35 -7.87
CA PRO A 217 -13.47 -21.72 -7.52
C PRO A 217 -12.73 -22.28 -6.29
N ARG A 218 -11.55 -21.74 -5.96
CA ARG A 218 -10.79 -22.14 -4.77
C ARG A 218 -11.22 -21.38 -3.53
N MET A 219 -11.88 -20.23 -3.70
CA MET A 219 -12.23 -19.31 -2.62
C MET A 219 -13.71 -19.32 -2.27
N GLY A 220 -14.59 -19.80 -3.15
CA GLY A 220 -16.03 -19.81 -2.93
C GLY A 220 -16.73 -21.00 -3.56
N ASP A 221 -18.03 -21.06 -3.33
CA ASP A 221 -18.96 -22.07 -3.85
C ASP A 221 -20.16 -21.36 -4.50
N LYS A 222 -20.81 -22.02 -5.46
CA LYS A 222 -22.10 -21.55 -5.97
C LYS A 222 -23.23 -22.05 -5.10
N VAL A 223 -23.98 -21.12 -4.52
CA VAL A 223 -25.18 -21.38 -3.72
C VAL A 223 -26.35 -20.66 -4.38
N ASP A 224 -27.40 -21.40 -4.76
CA ASP A 224 -28.58 -20.88 -5.44
C ASP A 224 -28.27 -20.00 -6.66
N GLY A 225 -27.27 -20.42 -7.44
CA GLY A 225 -26.84 -19.71 -8.65
C GLY A 225 -26.00 -18.46 -8.43
N ARG A 226 -25.67 -18.10 -7.18
CA ARG A 226 -24.74 -17.01 -6.84
C ARG A 226 -23.44 -17.54 -6.27
N TRP A 227 -22.34 -16.85 -6.54
CA TRP A 227 -21.08 -17.15 -5.87
C TRP A 227 -21.10 -16.64 -4.43
N VAL A 228 -20.67 -17.47 -3.49
CA VAL A 228 -20.48 -17.14 -2.07
C VAL A 228 -19.06 -17.51 -1.68
N ILE A 229 -18.32 -16.57 -1.11
CA ILE A 229 -16.94 -16.76 -0.66
C ILE A 229 -16.94 -17.58 0.63
N ARG A 230 -16.01 -18.53 0.75
CA ARG A 230 -15.84 -19.30 1.99
C ARG A 230 -15.17 -18.44 3.07
N ASP A 231 -15.76 -18.44 4.25
CA ASP A 231 -15.16 -17.86 5.45
C ASP A 231 -13.87 -18.60 5.84
N ALA A 232 -12.85 -17.82 6.18
CA ALA A 232 -11.57 -18.26 6.73
C ALA A 232 -11.12 -17.28 7.84
N PRO A 233 -11.86 -17.19 8.97
CA PRO A 233 -11.55 -16.24 10.03
C PRO A 233 -10.20 -16.56 10.70
N PRO A 234 -9.48 -15.53 11.21
CA PRO A 234 -9.86 -14.13 11.16
C PRO A 234 -9.56 -13.45 9.81
N GLY A 235 -8.95 -14.15 8.85
CA GLY A 235 -8.39 -13.57 7.62
C GLY A 235 -9.43 -13.08 6.61
N LEU A 236 -10.52 -13.82 6.46
CA LEU A 236 -11.61 -13.54 5.53
C LEU A 236 -12.92 -13.96 6.18
N PHE A 237 -13.90 -13.08 6.30
CA PHE A 237 -15.19 -13.43 6.93
C PHE A 237 -16.33 -12.53 6.47
N HIS A 238 -17.55 -13.05 6.40
CA HIS A 238 -18.72 -12.23 6.10
C HIS A 238 -18.98 -11.19 7.20
N THR A 239 -19.43 -10.01 6.78
CA THR A 239 -19.70 -8.87 7.68
C THR A 239 -20.88 -9.11 8.62
N HIS A 240 -21.80 -10.01 8.25
CA HIS A 240 -22.97 -10.42 9.01
C HIS A 240 -22.97 -11.93 9.30
N GLY A 241 -23.82 -12.38 10.22
CA GLY A 241 -24.00 -13.79 10.54
C GLY A 241 -23.10 -14.30 11.68
N HIS A 242 -23.13 -15.60 11.95
CA HIS A 242 -22.47 -16.20 13.12
C HIS A 242 -20.92 -16.10 13.08
N GLY A 243 -20.32 -16.04 11.89
CA GLY A 243 -18.87 -15.97 11.69
C GLY A 243 -18.27 -14.56 11.79
N THR A 244 -19.09 -13.53 11.97
CA THR A 244 -18.60 -12.14 11.94
C THR A 244 -17.74 -11.79 13.16
N LEU A 245 -16.68 -11.02 12.92
CA LEU A 245 -15.84 -10.44 13.98
C LEU A 245 -16.23 -9.01 14.35
N PHE A 246 -17.29 -8.47 13.74
CA PHE A 246 -17.88 -7.21 14.15
C PHE A 246 -18.66 -7.41 15.46
N ASP A 247 -18.52 -6.45 16.38
CA ASP A 247 -19.31 -6.44 17.61
C ASP A 247 -20.73 -5.91 17.33
N LYS A 248 -21.69 -6.23 18.20
CA LYS A 248 -23.10 -5.82 18.03
C LYS A 248 -23.30 -4.31 18.06
N ASP A 249 -22.39 -3.59 18.73
CA ASP A 249 -22.36 -2.13 18.81
C ASP A 249 -21.58 -1.47 17.65
N ASP A 250 -20.93 -2.24 16.76
CA ASP A 250 -20.30 -1.69 15.57
C ASP A 250 -21.39 -1.28 14.57
N ASN A 251 -21.65 0.01 14.51
CA ASN A 251 -22.74 0.58 13.73
C ASN A 251 -22.45 0.67 12.23
N TRP A 252 -21.25 0.29 11.79
CA TRP A 252 -20.83 0.50 10.41
C TRP A 252 -21.61 -0.35 9.40
N THR A 253 -22.08 -1.53 9.83
CA THR A 253 -22.85 -2.48 9.00
C THR A 253 -24.32 -2.55 9.41
N GLN A 254 -24.86 -1.49 10.03
CA GLN A 254 -26.26 -1.41 10.54
C GLN A 254 -27.37 -1.56 9.49
N LEU A 255 -27.03 -1.92 8.26
CA LEU A 255 -28.00 -2.26 7.24
C LEU A 255 -28.41 -3.73 7.41
N ASP A 256 -29.66 -4.04 7.04
CA ASP A 256 -30.24 -5.38 7.07
C ASP A 256 -29.56 -6.30 6.02
N GLY A 257 -28.32 -6.69 6.30
CA GLY A 257 -27.47 -7.49 5.45
C GLY A 257 -26.43 -6.70 4.64
N TRP A 258 -25.60 -7.44 3.90
CA TRP A 258 -24.45 -6.88 3.19
C TRP A 258 -24.84 -6.13 1.91
N LYS A 259 -25.95 -6.51 1.26
CA LYS A 259 -26.30 -5.99 -0.06
C LYS A 259 -26.61 -4.49 -0.07
N PRO A 260 -27.42 -3.93 0.85
CA PRO A 260 -27.64 -2.49 0.90
C PRO A 260 -26.35 -1.70 1.14
N LEU A 261 -25.42 -2.25 1.92
CA LEU A 261 -24.09 -1.65 2.14
C LEU A 261 -23.29 -1.61 0.84
N ALA A 262 -23.21 -2.75 0.14
CA ALA A 262 -22.50 -2.85 -1.14
C ALA A 262 -23.13 -1.92 -2.20
N ASP A 263 -24.46 -1.89 -2.32
CA ASP A 263 -25.16 -1.04 -3.28
C ASP A 263 -24.87 0.45 -3.02
N LYS A 264 -24.87 0.90 -1.75
CA LYS A 264 -24.51 2.28 -1.39
C LYS A 264 -23.06 2.61 -1.78
N LEU A 265 -22.10 1.82 -1.31
CA LEU A 265 -20.67 2.06 -1.54
C LEU A 265 -20.32 2.01 -3.03
N PHE A 266 -20.89 1.06 -3.76
CA PHE A 266 -20.66 0.92 -5.19
C PHE A 266 -21.26 2.06 -6.00
N LYS A 267 -22.45 2.57 -5.62
CA LYS A 267 -23.03 3.74 -6.28
C LYS A 267 -22.14 4.97 -6.15
N GLU A 268 -21.69 5.29 -4.92
CA GLU A 268 -20.78 6.42 -4.66
C GLU A 268 -19.47 6.27 -5.44
N TYR A 269 -18.94 5.04 -5.52
CA TYR A 269 -17.75 4.75 -6.33
C TYR A 269 -17.99 4.98 -7.83
N LEU A 270 -19.08 4.48 -8.40
CA LEU A 270 -19.41 4.69 -9.82
C LEU A 270 -19.54 6.18 -10.17
N GLU A 271 -20.04 7.01 -9.24
CA GLU A 271 -20.16 8.46 -9.41
C GLU A 271 -18.79 9.14 -9.54
N SER A 272 -17.75 8.59 -8.90
CA SER A 272 -16.36 9.09 -8.97
C SER A 272 -15.61 8.71 -10.26
N LEU A 273 -16.10 7.72 -11.01
CA LEU A 273 -15.40 7.18 -12.18
C LEU A 273 -15.76 7.92 -13.47
N SER A 274 -14.84 7.82 -14.46
CA SER A 274 -15.13 8.28 -15.83
C SER A 274 -16.31 7.50 -16.44
N PRO A 275 -17.02 8.09 -17.42
CA PRO A 275 -18.15 7.42 -18.07
C PRO A 275 -17.80 6.04 -18.66
N SER A 276 -16.60 5.88 -19.24
CA SER A 276 -16.12 4.62 -19.80
C SER A 276 -15.96 3.51 -18.75
N HIS A 277 -15.35 3.82 -17.60
CA HIS A 277 -15.19 2.85 -16.50
C HIS A 277 -16.54 2.51 -15.87
N ARG A 278 -17.42 3.50 -15.71
CA ARG A 278 -18.79 3.28 -15.21
C ARG A 278 -19.57 2.32 -16.11
N TYR A 279 -19.50 2.51 -17.42
CA TYR A 279 -20.15 1.63 -18.38
C TYR A 279 -19.62 0.20 -18.29
N LEU A 280 -18.29 0.02 -18.21
CA LEU A 280 -17.67 -1.30 -18.05
C LEU A 280 -18.18 -2.01 -16.79
N LEU A 281 -18.14 -1.34 -15.64
CA LEU A 281 -18.56 -1.92 -14.37
C LEU A 281 -20.06 -2.23 -14.31
N GLY A 282 -20.89 -1.55 -15.11
CA GLY A 282 -22.32 -1.86 -15.24
C GLY A 282 -22.63 -3.24 -15.84
N ASN A 283 -21.64 -3.92 -16.43
CA ASN A 283 -21.80 -5.28 -16.96
C ASN A 283 -21.63 -6.37 -15.89
N PHE A 284 -21.34 -5.99 -14.64
CA PHE A 284 -21.10 -6.91 -13.54
C PHE A 284 -22.24 -6.86 -12.52
N SER A 285 -22.61 -8.03 -12.01
CA SER A 285 -23.61 -8.23 -10.96
C SER A 285 -22.95 -8.62 -9.65
N MET A 286 -23.36 -7.99 -8.53
CA MET A 286 -22.81 -8.30 -7.21
C MET A 286 -23.22 -9.70 -6.76
N GLN A 287 -22.24 -10.48 -6.32
CA GLN A 287 -22.43 -11.85 -5.86
C GLN A 287 -22.36 -11.94 -4.33
N ASP A 288 -21.31 -11.35 -3.74
CA ASP A 288 -21.01 -11.50 -2.32
C ASP A 288 -20.08 -10.40 -1.77
N LEU A 289 -20.07 -10.20 -0.45
CA LEU A 289 -19.27 -9.19 0.25
C LEU A 289 -18.69 -9.74 1.56
N VAL A 290 -17.36 -9.79 1.64
CA VAL A 290 -16.62 -10.25 2.81
C VAL A 290 -15.65 -9.20 3.33
N PHE A 291 -15.34 -9.26 4.62
CA PHE A 291 -14.22 -8.54 5.23
C PHE A 291 -12.92 -9.30 5.01
N LYS A 292 -11.83 -8.57 4.71
CA LYS A 292 -10.48 -9.12 4.53
C LYS A 292 -9.50 -8.45 5.48
N VAL A 293 -8.82 -9.25 6.30
CA VAL A 293 -7.68 -8.77 7.09
C VAL A 293 -6.47 -8.60 6.19
N VAL A 294 -5.94 -7.38 6.13
CA VAL A 294 -4.81 -6.97 5.29
C VAL A 294 -3.48 -7.00 6.07
N GLY A 295 -2.48 -6.25 5.60
CA GLY A 295 -1.13 -6.18 6.17
C GLY A 295 -1.09 -5.72 7.63
N VAL A 296 0.08 -5.86 8.27
CA VAL A 296 0.28 -5.61 9.72
C VAL A 296 -0.24 -4.23 10.16
N GLY A 297 0.08 -3.17 9.41
CA GLY A 297 -0.36 -1.80 9.67
C GLY A 297 -1.87 -1.59 9.55
N SER A 298 -2.54 -2.36 8.70
CA SER A 298 -3.97 -2.21 8.37
C SER A 298 -4.85 -3.29 9.02
N VAL A 299 -4.33 -4.11 9.95
CA VAL A 299 -5.16 -5.11 10.65
C VAL A 299 -6.28 -4.43 11.44
N GLY A 300 -7.52 -4.79 11.14
CA GLY A 300 -8.69 -4.20 11.76
C GLY A 300 -9.10 -2.84 11.19
N THR A 301 -8.35 -2.27 10.24
CA THR A 301 -8.95 -1.26 9.37
C THR A 301 -9.97 -1.95 8.48
N ARG A 302 -10.95 -1.16 8.09
CA ARG A 302 -12.13 -1.63 7.39
C ARG A 302 -11.80 -1.89 5.93
N CYS A 303 -11.62 -3.17 5.58
CA CYS A 303 -11.31 -3.61 4.23
C CYS A 303 -12.30 -4.69 3.80
N LEU A 304 -13.18 -4.36 2.86
CA LEU A 304 -14.15 -5.27 2.28
C LEU A 304 -13.69 -5.73 0.89
N VAL A 305 -14.12 -6.91 0.48
CA VAL A 305 -13.96 -7.45 -0.85
C VAL A 305 -15.34 -7.75 -1.40
N LEU A 306 -15.74 -7.00 -2.42
CA LEU A 306 -16.96 -7.21 -3.19
C LEU A 306 -16.63 -8.11 -4.37
N LEU A 307 -17.26 -9.29 -4.41
CA LEU A 307 -17.23 -10.16 -5.58
C LEU A 307 -18.37 -9.79 -6.51
N MET A 308 -18.05 -9.61 -7.78
CA MET A 308 -19.00 -9.42 -8.86
C MET A 308 -18.72 -10.40 -10.00
N THR A 309 -19.71 -10.70 -10.83
CA THR A 309 -19.52 -11.49 -12.06
C THR A 309 -20.28 -10.89 -13.23
N ASP A 310 -19.72 -11.05 -14.44
CA ASP A 310 -20.41 -10.71 -15.68
C ASP A 310 -21.41 -11.80 -16.11
N ALA A 311 -22.06 -11.62 -17.27
CA ALA A 311 -23.00 -12.58 -17.83
C ALA A 311 -22.37 -13.93 -18.23
N GLN A 312 -21.04 -14.01 -18.30
CA GLN A 312 -20.28 -15.23 -18.58
C GLN A 312 -19.66 -15.82 -17.29
N ASP A 313 -20.11 -15.37 -16.12
CA ASP A 313 -19.64 -15.80 -14.81
C ASP A 313 -18.14 -15.51 -14.56
N GLN A 314 -17.57 -14.54 -15.29
CA GLN A 314 -16.19 -14.11 -15.06
C GLN A 314 -16.10 -13.17 -13.85
N PRO A 315 -15.25 -13.47 -12.86
CA PRO A 315 -15.17 -12.68 -11.64
C PRO A 315 -14.48 -11.33 -11.82
N LEU A 316 -14.98 -10.37 -11.06
CA LEU A 316 -14.31 -9.13 -10.72
C LEU A 316 -14.32 -8.96 -9.20
N PHE A 317 -13.14 -8.83 -8.60
CA PHE A 317 -13.00 -8.49 -7.18
C PHE A 317 -12.69 -7.01 -7.01
N LEU A 318 -13.51 -6.30 -6.24
CA LEU A 318 -13.26 -4.91 -5.85
C LEU A 318 -12.95 -4.84 -4.36
N GLN A 319 -11.82 -4.24 -4.01
CA GLN A 319 -11.44 -4.01 -2.62
C GLN A 319 -11.89 -2.62 -2.18
N ILE A 320 -12.72 -2.55 -1.15
CA ILE A 320 -13.25 -1.30 -0.58
C ILE A 320 -12.54 -1.07 0.75
N LYS A 321 -11.75 -0.01 0.83
CA LYS A 321 -10.98 0.33 2.03
C LYS A 321 -11.53 1.60 2.68
N GLN A 322 -11.50 1.63 4.01
CA GLN A 322 -11.63 2.86 4.79
C GLN A 322 -10.37 3.70 4.62
N ALA A 323 -10.57 4.97 4.26
CA ALA A 323 -9.59 6.03 4.41
C ALA A 323 -9.68 6.65 5.81
#